data_AF-A0A7X7MCY6-F1
#
_entry.id   AF-A0A7X7MCY6-F1
#
_cell.length_a   1.000
_cell.length_b   1.000
_cell.length_c   1.000
_cell.angle_alpha   90.00
_cell.angle_beta   90.00
_cell.angle_gamma   90.00
#
_symmetry.space_group_name_H-M   'P 1'
#
loop_
_entity.id
_entity.type
_entity.pdbx_description
1 polymer ?
#
loop_
_entity_poly.entity_id
_entity_poly.type
_entity_poly.pdbx_seq_one_letter_code
_entity_poly.pdbx_strand_id
1 'polypeptide(L)'
;MRRRSVWLPAVLLVACAALRAQDTATPWRATNLQQVAAWDAANRGLPGEAGRVLLRRAVRADRQARTVTLLAESCGLAANATVEFGLVGETSDRAYEALFLTFARATDIGDALEFIGLPRGRNVSSRAQRYWPSGERVTIQVQACGATNGAPQPLEAFILDRRAASTLAPRGFVYCGSPRVPGPDGAAEICLADREAPVSILSLYNEPQTLLDVPRLSPQGEVYENYTANPETLLPAGRMVQLTLAPEPRPDGRPRVRPVSLTVLPAAGAGGVAFLLREGEDEPQRIDAFGDLLKRLMTVVDEQGDPMLTLSIDDAVPLARAREVCKVLQKIEGENGVRLEPPPAGQVFYKSFLPDEQWRERPRRLTQPWELHIGRLTPTNAVPPLRLVKILEDWSDPNAMDPRLTPRDYPLRGYGEIPSTIEKAGRGLPVLLVFAPADEPVGRFMVGVRQVLDTHPTVYIFAEP
;
A
#
# COMPACT_ATOMS: atom_id res chain seq x y z
N MET A 1 -36.25 -23.09 -48.70
CA MET A 1 -37.38 -22.20 -49.07
C MET A 1 -37.81 -21.47 -47.79
N ARG A 2 -37.51 -20.17 -47.64
CA ARG A 2 -38.44 -19.01 -47.87
C ARG A 2 -39.69 -19.13 -46.97
N ARG A 3 -40.09 -18.19 -46.10
CA ARG A 3 -39.80 -16.77 -45.79
C ARG A 3 -40.25 -16.52 -44.33
N ARG A 4 -39.44 -15.89 -43.46
CA ARG A 4 -39.45 -14.47 -43.05
C ARG A 4 -40.80 -13.93 -42.54
N SER A 5 -40.85 -13.67 -41.23
CA SER A 5 -41.43 -12.44 -40.66
C SER A 5 -40.57 -11.99 -39.48
N VAL A 6 -39.97 -10.82 -39.65
CA VAL A 6 -39.05 -10.11 -38.77
C VAL A 6 -39.89 -9.35 -37.74
N TRP A 7 -39.59 -9.50 -36.45
CA TRP A 7 -40.00 -8.53 -35.44
C TRP A 7 -38.81 -7.63 -35.14
N LEU A 8 -38.93 -6.36 -35.56
CA LEU A 8 -38.09 -5.25 -35.12
C LEU A 8 -38.35 -4.97 -33.63
N PRO A 9 -37.31 -4.59 -32.88
CA PRO A 9 -37.40 -3.47 -31.97
C PRO A 9 -36.52 -2.35 -32.54
N ALA A 10 -37.15 -1.35 -33.15
CA ALA A 10 -36.55 -0.06 -33.38
C ALA A 10 -37.10 0.92 -32.35
N VAL A 11 -36.23 1.85 -31.93
CA VAL A 11 -36.50 3.07 -31.16
C VAL A 11 -36.51 2.92 -29.64
N LEU A 12 -35.31 2.94 -29.04
CA LEU A 12 -34.86 3.97 -28.07
C LEU A 12 -33.38 3.70 -27.72
N LEU A 13 -32.51 4.03 -28.67
CA LEU A 13 -31.06 4.04 -28.50
C LEU A 13 -30.56 5.37 -29.09
N VAL A 14 -30.98 6.47 -28.47
CA VAL A 14 -30.44 7.81 -28.71
C VAL A 14 -30.42 8.55 -27.37
N ALA A 15 -29.23 9.07 -27.04
CA ALA A 15 -28.92 10.02 -25.97
C ALA A 15 -28.77 9.50 -24.53
N CYS A 16 -27.68 8.75 -24.28
CA CYS A 16 -26.86 8.94 -23.08
C CYS A 16 -25.36 8.67 -23.38
N ALA A 17 -24.94 8.96 -24.61
CA ALA A 17 -23.53 8.99 -25.02
C ALA A 17 -23.21 10.42 -25.46
N ALA A 18 -23.02 11.31 -24.48
CA ALA A 18 -22.32 12.59 -24.55
C ALA A 18 -22.77 13.52 -23.39
N LEU A 19 -22.66 13.06 -22.14
CA LEU A 19 -22.15 13.96 -21.11
C LEU A 19 -20.63 13.82 -21.16
N ARG A 20 -20.04 14.42 -22.21
CA ARG A 20 -18.74 15.07 -22.01
C ARG A 20 -18.98 16.00 -20.83
N ALA A 21 -18.21 15.84 -19.76
CA ALA A 21 -18.09 16.87 -18.75
C ALA A 21 -17.86 18.18 -19.51
N GLN A 22 -18.91 19.01 -19.58
CA GLN A 22 -18.76 20.38 -20.01
C GLN A 22 -17.91 20.99 -18.92
N ASP A 23 -16.65 21.19 -19.28
CA ASP A 23 -15.66 22.01 -18.61
C ASP A 23 -16.24 23.43 -18.52
N THR A 24 -17.20 23.66 -17.62
CA THR A 24 -17.51 25.01 -17.16
C THR A 24 -16.35 25.37 -16.26
N ALA A 25 -15.26 25.82 -16.89
CA ALA A 25 -14.10 26.35 -16.19
C ALA A 25 -14.63 27.30 -15.10
N THR A 26 -14.32 26.99 -13.85
CA THR A 26 -14.83 27.77 -12.72
C THR A 26 -14.43 29.24 -12.90
N PRO A 27 -15.24 30.22 -12.44
CA PRO A 27 -15.00 31.63 -12.77
C PRO A 27 -13.61 32.14 -12.40
N TRP A 28 -12.98 31.56 -11.37
CA TRP A 28 -11.64 31.91 -10.90
C TRP A 28 -10.50 31.21 -11.66
N ARG A 29 -10.79 30.12 -12.40
CA ARG A 29 -9.75 29.26 -12.99
C ARG A 29 -8.85 30.01 -13.96
N ALA A 30 -9.44 30.85 -14.82
CA ALA A 30 -8.69 31.65 -15.78
C ALA A 30 -7.73 32.63 -15.09
N THR A 31 -8.18 33.27 -14.01
CA THR A 31 -7.36 34.18 -13.19
C THR A 31 -6.22 33.42 -12.52
N ASN A 32 -6.49 32.25 -11.96
CA ASN A 32 -5.45 31.44 -11.31
C ASN A 32 -4.41 30.93 -12.31
N LEU A 33 -4.82 30.52 -13.52
CA LEU A 33 -3.89 30.16 -14.59
C LEU A 33 -2.99 31.33 -15.03
N GLN A 34 -3.51 32.56 -15.06
CA GLN A 34 -2.69 33.75 -15.31
C GLN A 34 -1.66 33.98 -14.19
N GLN A 35 -2.04 33.77 -12.93
CA GLN A 35 -1.10 33.86 -11.80
C GLN A 35 0.00 32.79 -11.89
N VAL A 36 -0.35 31.55 -12.25
CA VAL A 36 0.64 30.48 -12.48
C VAL A 36 1.60 30.86 -13.60
N ALA A 37 1.09 31.36 -14.73
CA ALA A 37 1.94 31.80 -15.85
C ALA A 37 2.88 32.96 -15.45
N ALA A 38 2.39 33.93 -14.68
CA ALA A 38 3.19 35.03 -14.16
C ALA A 38 4.28 34.55 -13.19
N TRP A 39 3.94 33.61 -12.30
CA TRP A 39 4.88 33.01 -11.36
C TRP A 39 5.97 32.20 -12.07
N ASP A 40 5.59 31.37 -13.06
CA ASP A 40 6.54 30.61 -13.89
C ASP A 40 7.49 31.55 -14.67
N ALA A 41 6.96 32.65 -15.22
CA ALA A 41 7.75 33.64 -15.94
C ALA A 41 8.74 34.37 -15.02
N ALA A 42 8.29 34.77 -13.82
CA ALA A 42 9.14 35.39 -12.82
C ALA A 42 10.28 34.46 -12.38
N ASN A 43 9.98 33.17 -12.14
CA ASN A 43 10.99 32.20 -11.73
C ASN A 43 12.03 31.92 -12.83
N ARG A 44 11.63 31.88 -14.10
CA ARG A 44 12.58 31.73 -15.23
C ARG A 44 13.53 32.93 -15.38
N GLY A 45 13.10 34.11 -14.93
CA GLY A 45 13.91 35.34 -14.97
C GLY A 45 14.94 35.46 -13.84
N LEU A 46 14.90 34.58 -12.84
CA LEU A 46 15.89 34.57 -11.74
C LEU A 46 17.20 33.95 -12.23
N PRO A 47 18.38 34.52 -11.88
CA PRO A 47 19.67 33.90 -12.17
C PRO A 47 19.74 32.55 -11.43
N GLY A 48 19.56 31.45 -12.17
CA GLY A 48 19.75 30.12 -11.63
C GLY A 48 21.23 29.82 -11.52
N GLU A 49 21.78 29.69 -10.31
CA GLU A 49 23.02 28.94 -10.13
C GLU A 49 22.74 27.52 -10.61
N ALA A 50 23.37 27.13 -11.73
CA ALA A 50 23.15 25.83 -12.36
C ALA A 50 23.30 24.71 -11.31
N GLY A 51 22.25 23.91 -11.11
CA GLY A 51 22.23 22.82 -10.14
C GLY A 51 21.71 23.14 -8.74
N ARG A 52 21.37 24.40 -8.43
CA ARG A 52 20.75 24.80 -7.15
C ARG A 52 19.22 24.79 -7.19
N VAL A 53 18.64 25.27 -8.28
CA VAL A 53 17.18 25.42 -8.43
C VAL A 53 16.68 24.56 -9.58
N LEU A 54 15.55 23.87 -9.37
CA LEU A 54 14.79 23.17 -10.42
C LEU A 54 13.45 23.87 -10.60
N LEU A 55 13.11 24.17 -11.85
CA LEU A 55 11.86 24.82 -12.23
C LEU A 55 11.04 23.90 -13.14
N ARG A 56 9.75 23.77 -12.84
CA ARG A 56 8.69 23.17 -13.67
C ARG A 56 7.44 24.05 -13.56
N ARG A 57 6.41 23.78 -14.38
CA ARG A 57 5.13 24.50 -14.28
C ARG A 57 4.59 24.39 -12.86
N ALA A 58 4.35 25.53 -12.21
CA ALA A 58 3.84 25.61 -10.84
C ALA A 58 4.70 24.89 -9.78
N VAL A 59 5.99 24.57 -10.06
CA VAL A 59 6.92 23.95 -9.11
C VAL A 59 8.28 24.61 -9.14
N ARG A 60 8.80 24.95 -7.95
CA ARG A 60 10.15 25.47 -7.74
C ARG A 60 10.80 24.70 -6.62
N ALA A 61 11.90 24.02 -6.91
CA ALA A 61 12.71 23.33 -5.92
C ALA A 61 14.00 24.12 -5.66
N ASP A 62 14.37 24.26 -4.39
CA ASP A 62 15.66 24.81 -3.98
C ASP A 62 16.42 23.74 -3.18
N ARG A 63 17.52 23.26 -3.75
CA ARG A 63 18.36 22.21 -3.16
C ARG A 63 19.06 22.67 -1.90
N GLN A 64 19.48 23.94 -1.84
CA GLN A 64 20.19 24.47 -0.67
C GLN A 64 19.23 24.65 0.51
N ALA A 65 18.04 25.20 0.25
CA ALA A 65 17.01 25.33 1.27
C ALA A 65 16.31 23.99 1.58
N ARG A 66 16.51 22.96 0.74
CA ARG A 66 15.81 21.68 0.75
C ARG A 66 14.29 21.83 0.77
N THR A 67 13.77 22.69 -0.11
CA THR A 67 12.33 22.96 -0.19
C THR A 67 11.81 22.79 -1.61
N VAL A 68 10.56 22.36 -1.73
CA VAL A 68 9.78 22.38 -2.97
C VAL A 68 8.56 23.27 -2.74
N THR A 69 8.38 24.27 -3.58
CA THR A 69 7.25 25.19 -3.53
C THR A 69 6.32 24.93 -4.71
N LEU A 70 5.03 24.76 -4.42
CA LEU A 70 3.96 24.52 -5.40
C LEU A 70 2.94 25.65 -5.35
N LEU A 71 2.28 25.90 -6.48
CA LEU A 71 1.01 26.65 -6.51
C LEU A 71 -0.18 25.69 -6.59
N ALA A 72 -1.18 25.95 -5.77
CA ALA A 72 -2.44 25.22 -5.76
C ALA A 72 -3.61 26.18 -5.50
N GLU A 73 -4.83 25.74 -5.77
CA GLU A 73 -6.05 26.45 -5.37
C GLU A 73 -6.84 25.61 -4.37
N SER A 74 -7.53 26.29 -3.44
CA SER A 74 -8.46 25.61 -2.54
C SER A 74 -9.68 25.12 -3.30
N CYS A 75 -10.12 23.89 -3.02
CA CYS A 75 -11.34 23.34 -3.59
C CYS A 75 -12.62 23.92 -2.95
N GLY A 76 -12.49 24.60 -1.80
CA GLY A 76 -13.62 25.21 -1.09
C GLY A 76 -14.58 24.20 -0.47
N LEU A 77 -14.04 23.18 0.20
CA LEU A 77 -14.84 22.20 0.94
C LEU A 77 -15.76 22.88 1.97
N ALA A 78 -16.96 22.33 2.13
CA ALA A 78 -17.85 22.77 3.19
C ALA A 78 -17.29 22.39 4.57
N ALA A 79 -17.69 23.13 5.60
CA ALA A 79 -17.36 22.80 6.99
C ALA A 79 -17.80 21.37 7.33
N ASN A 80 -16.88 20.59 7.89
CA ASN A 80 -17.08 19.18 8.25
C ASN A 80 -17.34 18.23 7.06
N ALA A 81 -17.12 18.67 5.81
CA ALA A 81 -17.09 17.75 4.67
C ALA A 81 -15.96 16.73 4.83
N THR A 82 -16.16 15.50 4.37
CA THR A 82 -15.13 14.46 4.36
C THR A 82 -13.92 14.92 3.55
N VAL A 83 -12.73 14.63 4.06
CA VAL A 83 -11.47 14.89 3.37
C VAL A 83 -10.77 13.56 3.13
N GLU A 84 -10.71 13.14 1.87
CA GLU A 84 -9.94 11.95 1.47
C GLU A 84 -8.54 12.34 0.97
N PHE A 85 -8.40 13.54 0.40
CA PHE A 85 -7.15 14.01 -0.18
C PHE A 85 -6.74 15.37 0.38
N GLY A 86 -5.47 15.49 0.75
CA GLY A 86 -4.91 16.80 1.05
C GLY A 86 -4.57 17.59 -0.23
N LEU A 87 -4.22 16.89 -1.32
CA LEU A 87 -3.86 17.51 -2.59
C LEU A 87 -4.13 16.56 -3.76
N VAL A 88 -4.82 17.05 -4.78
CA VAL A 88 -5.06 16.32 -6.04
C VAL A 88 -4.52 17.08 -7.24
N GLY A 89 -4.25 16.37 -8.34
CA GLY A 89 -3.78 16.96 -9.58
C GLY A 89 -4.87 17.71 -10.36
N GLU A 90 -4.44 18.52 -11.32
CA GLU A 90 -5.31 19.41 -12.11
C GLU A 90 -6.47 18.71 -12.83
N THR A 91 -6.31 17.44 -13.20
CA THR A 91 -7.31 16.65 -13.93
C THR A 91 -8.11 15.69 -13.04
N SER A 92 -8.01 15.82 -11.71
CA SER A 92 -8.74 14.97 -10.77
C SER A 92 -10.24 15.26 -10.81
N ASP A 93 -11.05 14.20 -10.70
CA ASP A 93 -12.48 14.29 -10.47
C ASP A 93 -12.85 14.35 -8.97
N ARG A 94 -11.86 14.33 -8.06
CA ARG A 94 -12.03 14.24 -6.60
C ARG A 94 -11.88 15.57 -5.86
N ALA A 95 -12.03 16.70 -6.56
CA ALA A 95 -11.93 18.02 -5.93
C ALA A 95 -12.99 18.24 -4.82
N TYR A 96 -14.14 17.55 -4.87
CA TYR A 96 -15.20 17.66 -3.86
C TYR A 96 -14.88 17.01 -2.50
N GLU A 97 -13.78 16.26 -2.41
CA GLU A 97 -13.28 15.59 -1.20
C GLU A 97 -11.78 15.87 -0.96
N ALA A 98 -11.24 16.89 -1.63
CA ALA A 98 -9.86 17.33 -1.54
C ALA A 98 -9.73 18.75 -0.96
N LEU A 99 -8.72 19.02 -0.14
CA LEU A 99 -8.47 20.39 0.36
C LEU A 99 -8.02 21.35 -0.76
N PHE A 100 -7.12 20.86 -1.60
CA PHE A 100 -6.41 21.64 -2.62
C PHE A 100 -6.29 20.88 -3.94
N LEU A 101 -6.25 21.64 -5.03
CA LEU A 101 -5.93 21.18 -6.38
C LEU A 101 -4.68 21.91 -6.87
N THR A 102 -3.63 21.16 -7.27
CA THR A 102 -2.39 21.74 -7.80
C THR A 102 -2.40 21.84 -9.32
N PHE A 103 -1.70 22.84 -9.84
CA PHE A 103 -1.41 23.00 -11.28
C PHE A 103 -0.16 22.21 -11.71
N ALA A 104 0.55 21.59 -10.76
CA ALA A 104 1.71 20.76 -11.05
C ALA A 104 1.30 19.32 -11.33
N ARG A 105 2.08 18.63 -12.18
CA ARG A 105 1.99 17.18 -12.35
C ARG A 105 2.68 16.47 -11.20
N ALA A 106 2.19 15.30 -10.82
CA ALA A 106 2.83 14.42 -9.84
C ALA A 106 4.28 14.11 -10.22
N THR A 107 4.58 13.86 -11.49
CA THR A 107 5.96 13.68 -11.96
C THR A 107 6.85 14.89 -11.64
N ASP A 108 6.35 16.11 -11.89
CA ASP A 108 7.13 17.32 -11.67
C ASP A 108 7.38 17.59 -10.18
N ILE A 109 6.42 17.25 -9.32
CA ILE A 109 6.56 17.34 -7.85
C ILE A 109 7.54 16.25 -7.34
N GLY A 110 7.41 15.01 -7.82
CA GLY A 110 8.30 13.91 -7.44
C GLY A 110 9.75 14.18 -7.84
N ASP A 111 9.98 14.60 -9.09
CA ASP A 111 11.31 14.99 -9.56
C ASP A 111 11.90 16.15 -8.73
N ALA A 112 11.07 17.10 -8.29
CA ALA A 112 11.49 18.19 -7.44
C ALA A 112 11.89 17.73 -6.02
N LEU A 113 11.14 16.78 -5.43
CA LEU A 113 11.47 16.17 -4.13
C LEU A 113 12.78 15.36 -4.20
N GLU A 114 12.97 14.61 -5.29
CA GLU A 114 14.23 13.89 -5.54
C GLU A 114 15.40 14.85 -5.79
N PHE A 115 15.16 15.95 -6.50
CA PHE A 115 16.17 16.97 -6.75
C PHE A 115 16.73 17.61 -5.48
N ILE A 116 15.90 17.78 -4.43
CA ILE A 116 16.33 18.28 -3.11
C ILE A 116 16.87 17.18 -2.17
N GLY A 117 17.03 15.96 -2.70
CA GLY A 117 17.71 14.85 -2.04
C GLY A 117 16.81 13.91 -1.23
N LEU A 118 15.48 13.90 -1.45
CA LEU A 118 14.63 12.84 -0.88
C LEU A 118 14.70 11.58 -1.76
N PRO A 119 15.05 10.41 -1.19
CA PRO A 119 14.96 9.16 -1.93
C PRO A 119 13.49 8.80 -2.19
N ARG A 120 13.22 8.25 -3.38
CA ARG A 120 11.91 7.71 -3.74
C ARG A 120 11.55 6.53 -2.83
N GLY A 121 10.37 6.60 -2.23
CA GLY A 121 9.80 5.54 -1.42
C GLY A 121 9.08 4.46 -2.22
N ARG A 122 8.11 3.80 -1.58
CA ARG A 122 7.28 2.75 -2.14
C ARG A 122 5.85 2.85 -1.61
N ASN A 123 4.89 2.82 -2.53
CA ASN A 123 3.47 2.76 -2.23
C ASN A 123 3.05 1.39 -1.67
N VAL A 124 1.89 1.39 -1.02
CA VAL A 124 1.16 0.16 -0.71
C VAL A 124 0.78 -0.58 -2.00
N SER A 125 0.75 -1.91 -1.92
CA SER A 125 0.33 -2.79 -3.00
C SER A 125 -0.09 -4.13 -2.42
N SER A 126 -1.39 -4.42 -2.47
CA SER A 126 -1.93 -5.72 -2.07
C SER A 126 -1.33 -6.87 -2.90
N ARG A 127 -1.14 -6.65 -4.22
CA ARG A 127 -0.50 -7.60 -5.13
C ARG A 127 0.93 -7.94 -4.71
N ALA A 128 1.72 -6.95 -4.33
CA ALA A 128 3.08 -7.15 -3.84
C ALA A 128 3.13 -7.51 -2.34
N GLN A 129 1.97 -7.62 -1.65
CA GLN A 129 1.87 -7.85 -0.22
C GLN A 129 2.61 -6.79 0.62
N ARG A 130 2.65 -5.54 0.11
CA ARG A 130 3.15 -4.37 0.81
C ARG A 130 1.97 -3.59 1.35
N TYR A 131 1.78 -3.62 2.66
CA TYR A 131 0.64 -2.93 3.29
C TYR A 131 1.01 -1.59 3.89
N TRP A 132 2.29 -1.35 4.19
CA TRP A 132 2.80 -0.09 4.72
C TRP A 132 3.40 0.78 3.61
N PRO A 133 3.10 2.08 3.57
CA PRO A 133 3.88 3.01 2.75
C PRO A 133 5.28 3.16 3.34
N SER A 134 6.29 3.20 2.47
CA SER A 134 7.69 3.37 2.84
C SER A 134 8.26 4.61 2.19
N GLY A 135 8.98 5.44 2.94
CA GLY A 135 9.58 6.67 2.43
C GLY A 135 9.91 7.66 3.54
N GLU A 136 10.77 8.63 3.24
CA GLU A 136 11.06 9.73 4.14
C GLU A 136 9.82 10.62 4.34
N ARG A 137 9.79 11.39 5.43
CA ARG A 137 8.66 12.27 5.74
C ARG A 137 8.81 13.62 5.06
N VAL A 138 7.69 14.13 4.58
CA VAL A 138 7.53 15.47 4.00
C VAL A 138 6.54 16.23 4.87
N THR A 139 6.99 17.36 5.38
CA THR A 139 6.14 18.37 6.02
C THR A 139 5.62 19.34 4.96
N ILE A 140 4.38 19.79 5.11
CA ILE A 140 3.72 20.67 4.13
C ILE A 140 3.17 21.88 4.86
N GLN A 141 3.64 23.07 4.48
CA GLN A 141 3.14 24.34 4.95
C GLN A 141 2.25 24.99 3.88
N VAL A 142 1.08 25.46 4.27
CA VAL A 142 0.09 26.12 3.43
C VAL A 142 0.13 27.62 3.74
N GLN A 143 0.24 28.44 2.70
CA GLN A 143 0.13 29.90 2.82
C GLN A 143 -0.77 30.46 1.72
N ALA A 144 -1.82 31.19 2.09
CA ALA A 144 -2.69 31.85 1.13
C ALA A 144 -1.97 33.01 0.42
N CYS A 145 -2.00 33.03 -0.91
CA CYS A 145 -1.34 34.07 -1.70
C CYS A 145 -1.99 35.44 -1.45
N GLY A 146 -1.17 36.46 -1.20
CA GLY A 146 -1.64 37.82 -0.92
C GLY A 146 -2.13 38.05 0.52
N ALA A 147 -1.99 37.08 1.42
CA ALA A 147 -2.13 37.34 2.86
C ALA A 147 -0.86 38.03 3.37
N THR A 148 -0.96 39.29 3.79
CA THR A 148 0.20 40.09 4.22
C THR A 148 0.68 39.74 5.64
N ASN A 149 -0.18 39.14 6.48
CA ASN A 149 0.11 38.81 7.88
C ASN A 149 -0.19 37.35 8.27
N GLY A 150 -0.58 36.50 7.30
CA GLY A 150 -0.90 35.09 7.57
C GLY A 150 0.38 34.26 7.69
N ALA A 151 0.66 33.75 8.89
CA ALA A 151 1.72 32.75 9.07
C ALA A 151 1.36 31.47 8.30
N PRO A 152 2.35 30.79 7.68
CA PRO A 152 2.12 29.46 7.11
C PRO A 152 1.58 28.49 8.17
N GLN A 153 0.62 27.67 7.79
CA GLN A 153 0.02 26.66 8.66
C GLN A 153 0.34 25.26 8.12
N PRO A 154 0.57 24.25 8.98
CA PRO A 154 0.72 22.88 8.50
C PRO A 154 -0.56 22.42 7.81
N LEU A 155 -0.45 21.64 6.73
CA LEU A 155 -1.60 21.11 6.00
C LEU A 155 -2.53 20.31 6.93
N GLU A 156 -1.97 19.61 7.92
CA GLU A 156 -2.71 18.86 8.93
C GLU A 156 -3.69 19.74 9.76
N ALA A 157 -3.45 21.06 9.88
CA ALA A 157 -4.37 21.98 10.56
C ALA A 157 -5.68 22.23 9.79
N PHE A 158 -5.75 21.85 8.51
CA PHE A 158 -6.95 21.93 7.68
C PHE A 158 -7.86 20.70 7.83
N ILE A 159 -7.43 19.71 8.63
CA ILE A 159 -8.10 18.42 8.79
C ILE A 159 -8.42 18.23 10.27
N LEU A 160 -9.68 17.94 10.59
CA LEU A 160 -10.10 17.44 11.90
C LEU A 160 -10.09 15.92 11.89
N ASP A 161 -9.48 15.34 12.92
CA ASP A 161 -9.62 13.93 13.27
C ASP A 161 -10.70 13.79 14.34
N ARG A 162 -11.84 13.23 13.95
CA ARG A 162 -12.99 13.01 14.83
C ARG A 162 -12.69 12.07 15.98
N ARG A 163 -11.72 11.17 15.85
CA ARG A 163 -11.32 10.23 16.91
C ARG A 163 -10.56 10.94 18.02
N ALA A 164 -9.69 11.87 17.64
CA ALA A 164 -8.90 12.66 18.57
C ALA A 164 -9.64 13.93 19.06
N ALA A 165 -10.74 14.30 18.41
CA ALA A 165 -11.44 15.57 18.61
C ALA A 165 -10.49 16.79 18.50
N SER A 166 -9.52 16.69 17.60
CA SER A 166 -8.50 17.70 17.34
C SER A 166 -8.16 17.76 15.86
N THR A 167 -7.31 18.71 15.46
CA THR A 167 -6.69 18.64 14.13
C THR A 167 -5.84 17.38 13.99
N LEU A 168 -5.62 16.95 12.76
CA LEU A 168 -4.71 15.85 12.45
C LEU A 168 -3.31 16.17 13.03
N ALA A 169 -2.67 15.18 13.65
CA ALA A 169 -1.35 15.39 14.25
C ALA A 169 -0.30 15.66 13.15
N PRO A 170 0.58 16.67 13.31
CA PRO A 170 1.55 17.06 12.29
C PRO A 170 2.75 16.09 12.26
N ARG A 171 2.51 14.88 11.76
CA ARG A 171 3.51 13.80 11.62
C ARG A 171 4.19 13.81 10.25
N GLY A 172 3.79 14.71 9.36
CA GLY A 172 4.20 14.72 7.97
C GLY A 172 3.66 13.52 7.18
N PHE A 173 3.95 13.52 5.89
CA PHE A 173 3.47 12.54 4.92
C PHE A 173 4.61 11.73 4.34
N VAL A 174 4.37 10.47 4.00
CA VAL A 174 5.37 9.57 3.43
C VAL A 174 5.58 9.91 1.96
N TYR A 175 6.82 10.21 1.57
CA TYR A 175 7.16 10.32 0.14
C TYR A 175 7.29 8.93 -0.50
N CYS A 176 6.21 8.48 -1.13
CA CYS A 176 6.16 7.20 -1.84
C CYS A 176 6.62 7.32 -3.30
N GLY A 177 6.41 8.48 -3.92
CA GLY A 177 6.90 8.78 -5.27
C GLY A 177 5.98 8.37 -6.43
N SER A 178 4.85 7.70 -6.15
CA SER A 178 3.94 7.05 -7.12
C SER A 178 4.65 5.98 -7.98
N PRO A 179 3.99 4.86 -8.31
CA PRO A 179 4.53 3.91 -9.28
C PRO A 179 4.76 4.58 -10.64
N ARG A 180 5.84 4.16 -11.31
CA ARG A 180 6.14 4.46 -12.72
C ARG A 180 5.97 3.18 -13.51
N VAL A 181 5.20 3.23 -14.59
CA VAL A 181 4.97 2.09 -15.49
C VAL A 181 5.49 2.40 -16.90
N PRO A 182 5.93 1.39 -17.67
CA PRO A 182 6.31 1.61 -19.05
C PRO A 182 5.19 2.29 -19.85
N GLY A 183 5.55 3.26 -20.68
CA GLY A 183 4.61 3.89 -21.60
C GLY A 183 4.15 2.90 -22.67
N PRO A 184 2.94 3.10 -23.26
CA PRO A 184 2.50 2.32 -24.40
C PRO A 184 3.49 2.48 -25.55
N ASP A 185 3.69 1.41 -26.33
CA ASP A 185 4.51 1.40 -27.54
C ASP A 185 5.97 1.88 -27.35
N GLY A 186 6.54 1.65 -26.15
CA GLY A 186 7.92 2.04 -25.85
C GLY A 186 8.11 3.53 -25.54
N ALA A 187 7.02 4.25 -25.28
CA ALA A 187 7.09 5.62 -24.77
C ALA A 187 7.74 5.69 -23.38
N ALA A 188 8.12 6.91 -22.98
CA ALA A 188 8.67 7.18 -21.66
C ALA A 188 7.76 6.67 -20.55
N GLU A 189 8.36 6.35 -19.39
CA GLU A 189 7.62 5.91 -18.21
C GLU A 189 6.53 6.91 -17.83
N ILE A 190 5.41 6.37 -17.36
CA ILE A 190 4.24 7.11 -16.93
C ILE A 190 4.16 7.02 -15.41
N CYS A 191 4.11 8.17 -14.74
CA CYS A 191 3.70 8.25 -13.35
C CYS A 191 2.19 7.99 -13.23
N LEU A 192 1.79 6.99 -12.45
CA LEU A 192 0.36 6.65 -12.32
C LEU A 192 -0.46 7.79 -11.72
N ALA A 193 0.07 8.51 -10.74
CA ALA A 193 -0.55 9.71 -10.16
C ALA A 193 -0.82 10.85 -11.16
N ASP A 194 -0.25 10.82 -12.37
CA ASP A 194 -0.56 11.80 -13.43
C ASP A 194 -1.68 11.37 -14.39
N ARG A 195 -2.06 10.09 -14.40
CA ARG A 195 -2.96 9.55 -15.42
C ARG A 195 -4.16 8.82 -14.87
N GLU A 196 -3.99 8.07 -13.79
CA GLU A 196 -5.05 7.26 -13.22
C GLU A 196 -5.80 8.06 -12.16
N ALA A 197 -7.14 8.02 -12.23
CA ALA A 197 -7.98 8.59 -11.20
C ALA A 197 -7.64 7.91 -9.86
N PRO A 198 -7.50 8.66 -8.75
CA PRO A 198 -7.99 10.03 -8.59
C PRO A 198 -6.94 11.13 -8.89
N VAL A 199 -5.83 10.83 -9.56
CA VAL A 199 -4.73 11.78 -9.80
C VAL A 199 -4.18 12.31 -8.46
N SER A 200 -3.98 11.37 -7.52
CA SER A 200 -3.66 11.67 -6.11
C SER A 200 -2.22 12.15 -5.96
N ILE A 201 -2.06 13.37 -5.43
CA ILE A 201 -0.75 13.87 -4.99
C ILE A 201 -0.55 13.57 -3.51
N LEU A 202 -1.57 13.76 -2.69
CA LEU A 202 -1.54 13.53 -1.25
C LEU A 202 -2.85 12.89 -0.78
N SER A 203 -2.78 11.63 -0.39
CA SER A 203 -3.92 10.85 0.11
C SER A 203 -3.90 10.77 1.64
N LEU A 204 -5.09 10.78 2.25
CA LEU A 204 -5.27 10.58 3.69
C LEU A 204 -5.58 9.12 4.08
N TYR A 205 -5.80 8.26 3.09
CA TYR A 205 -5.80 6.81 3.20
C TYR A 205 -4.65 6.21 2.36
N ASN A 206 -4.34 4.92 2.54
CA ASN A 206 -3.29 4.28 1.75
C ASN A 206 -3.74 4.02 0.31
N GLU A 207 -3.44 4.98 -0.55
CA GLU A 207 -3.75 4.97 -1.99
C GLU A 207 -2.57 4.39 -2.78
N PRO A 208 -2.74 3.25 -3.49
CA PRO A 208 -1.65 2.55 -4.18
C PRO A 208 -0.85 3.38 -5.19
N GLN A 209 -1.42 4.47 -5.71
CA GLN A 209 -0.75 5.31 -6.70
C GLN A 209 -0.39 6.72 -6.23
N THR A 210 -0.65 7.10 -4.98
CA THR A 210 -0.41 8.48 -4.52
C THR A 210 1.07 8.86 -4.52
N LEU A 211 1.39 10.15 -4.70
CA LEU A 211 2.76 10.64 -4.55
C LEU A 211 3.19 10.68 -3.08
N LEU A 212 2.29 11.16 -2.21
CA LEU A 212 2.44 11.30 -0.77
C LEU A 212 1.31 10.55 -0.05
N ASP A 213 1.65 9.80 0.99
CA ASP A 213 0.73 8.94 1.74
C ASP A 213 0.77 9.25 3.25
N VAL A 214 -0.21 8.78 4.01
CA VAL A 214 -0.21 8.88 5.48
C VAL A 214 0.75 7.89 6.12
N PRO A 215 1.35 8.21 7.27
CA PRO A 215 2.40 7.39 7.90
C PRO A 215 1.89 6.15 8.65
N ARG A 216 0.66 5.71 8.37
CA ARG A 216 -0.06 4.66 9.10
C ARG A 216 -0.86 3.78 8.15
N LEU A 217 -1.25 2.60 8.62
CA LEU A 217 -2.28 1.80 7.95
C LEU A 217 -3.63 2.52 8.11
N SER A 218 -4.14 3.07 7.03
CA SER A 218 -5.40 3.80 6.98
C SER A 218 -6.18 3.34 5.76
N PRO A 219 -7.09 2.36 5.92
CA PRO A 219 -7.98 1.98 4.83
C PRO A 219 -8.97 3.11 4.54
N GLN A 220 -9.44 3.23 3.29
CA GLN A 220 -10.32 4.31 2.85
C GLN A 220 -11.59 4.46 3.73
N GLY A 221 -12.21 3.33 4.11
CA GLY A 221 -13.40 3.35 4.98
C GLY A 221 -13.16 4.04 6.33
N GLU A 222 -11.95 3.98 6.87
CA GLU A 222 -11.61 4.68 8.11
C GLU A 222 -11.51 6.19 7.91
N VAL A 223 -11.01 6.66 6.77
CA VAL A 223 -10.94 8.09 6.46
C VAL A 223 -12.33 8.69 6.30
N TYR A 224 -13.20 7.99 5.55
CA TYR A 224 -14.57 8.42 5.29
C TYR A 224 -15.35 8.73 6.57
N GLU A 225 -15.11 7.97 7.63
CA GLU A 225 -15.78 8.12 8.92
C GLU A 225 -15.18 9.22 9.81
N ASN A 226 -13.87 9.49 9.67
CA ASN A 226 -13.10 10.16 10.72
C ASN A 226 -12.43 11.48 10.33
N TYR A 227 -12.13 11.74 9.05
CA TYR A 227 -11.42 12.96 8.63
C TYR A 227 -12.33 13.95 7.92
N THR A 228 -12.42 15.15 8.48
CA THR A 228 -13.28 16.20 7.93
C THR A 228 -12.58 17.55 7.88
N ALA A 229 -13.02 18.44 6.99
CA ALA A 229 -12.40 19.75 6.83
C ALA A 229 -12.58 20.61 8.08
N ASN A 230 -11.49 21.19 8.57
CA ASN A 230 -11.51 22.04 9.76
C ASN A 230 -12.18 23.39 9.48
N PRO A 231 -13.33 23.72 10.11
CA PRO A 231 -14.04 24.97 9.88
C PRO A 231 -13.23 26.23 10.19
N GLU A 232 -12.24 26.14 11.08
CA GLU A 232 -11.43 27.30 11.52
C GLU A 232 -10.37 27.73 10.51
N THR A 233 -10.02 26.84 9.57
CA THR A 233 -8.93 27.06 8.59
C THR A 233 -9.41 26.96 7.15
N LEU A 234 -10.72 26.82 6.91
CA LEU A 234 -11.28 26.77 5.56
C LEU A 234 -10.91 28.00 4.73
N LEU A 235 -10.61 27.75 3.45
CA LEU A 235 -10.37 28.78 2.47
C LEU A 235 -11.52 28.81 1.45
N PRO A 236 -11.88 29.98 0.93
CA PRO A 236 -12.85 30.08 -0.15
C PRO A 236 -12.41 29.28 -1.38
N ALA A 237 -13.38 28.70 -2.11
CA ALA A 237 -13.13 28.03 -3.38
C ALA A 237 -12.32 28.93 -4.34
N GLY A 238 -11.30 28.35 -4.98
CA GLY A 238 -10.43 29.06 -5.90
C GLY A 238 -9.39 29.96 -5.27
N ARG A 239 -9.32 30.05 -3.93
CA ARG A 239 -8.25 30.80 -3.27
C ARG A 239 -6.90 30.20 -3.61
N MET A 240 -6.05 30.96 -4.31
CA MET A 240 -4.67 30.57 -4.59
C MET A 240 -3.87 30.45 -3.29
N VAL A 241 -3.12 29.35 -3.18
CA VAL A 241 -2.22 29.05 -2.07
C VAL A 241 -0.85 28.64 -2.61
N GLN A 242 0.16 28.93 -1.80
CA GLN A 242 1.49 28.37 -1.93
C GLN A 242 1.64 27.21 -0.94
N LEU A 243 2.07 26.06 -1.45
CA LEU A 243 2.41 24.90 -0.64
C LEU A 243 3.93 24.76 -0.59
N THR A 244 4.52 24.73 0.59
CA THR A 244 5.96 24.52 0.77
C THR A 244 6.18 23.16 1.42
N LEU A 245 6.79 22.26 0.65
CA LEU A 245 7.17 20.91 1.04
C LEU A 245 8.63 20.91 1.46
N ALA A 246 8.92 20.29 2.59
CA ALA A 246 10.28 20.08 3.08
C ALA A 246 10.40 18.71 3.74
N PRO A 247 11.55 18.02 3.64
CA PRO A 247 11.79 16.83 4.43
C PRO A 247 11.64 17.16 5.93
N GLU A 248 11.10 16.21 6.69
CA GLU A 248 11.09 16.30 8.14
C GLU A 248 12.51 16.57 8.67
N PRO A 249 12.70 17.53 9.59
CA PRO A 249 13.98 17.77 10.22
C PRO A 249 14.49 16.51 10.92
N ARG A 250 15.71 16.07 10.57
CA ARG A 250 16.45 14.99 11.23
C ARG A 250 17.74 15.56 11.83
N PRO A 251 17.73 16.06 13.08
CA PRO A 251 18.90 16.69 13.71
C PRO A 251 20.11 15.74 13.83
N ASP A 252 19.84 14.45 13.95
CA ASP A 252 20.84 13.38 13.99
C ASP A 252 21.37 12.98 12.60
N GLY A 253 20.79 13.54 11.53
CA GLY A 253 21.08 13.20 10.14
C GLY A 253 20.68 11.78 9.74
N ARG A 254 20.04 11.01 10.64
CA ARG A 254 19.68 9.62 10.37
C ARG A 254 18.40 9.58 9.53
N PRO A 255 18.35 8.77 8.46
CA PRO A 255 17.12 8.54 7.71
C PRO A 255 16.02 8.01 8.63
N ARG A 256 14.78 8.41 8.36
CA ARG A 256 13.65 7.84 9.08
C ARG A 256 13.43 6.39 8.67
N VAL A 257 13.55 6.06 7.38
CA VAL A 257 13.37 4.68 6.91
C VAL A 257 14.58 3.84 7.31
N ARG A 258 14.37 2.81 8.15
CA ARG A 258 15.43 1.92 8.63
C ARG A 258 15.18 0.51 8.09
N PRO A 259 15.89 0.07 7.03
CA PRO A 259 15.73 -1.29 6.55
C PRO A 259 16.24 -2.28 7.60
N VAL A 260 15.43 -3.29 7.91
CA VAL A 260 15.77 -4.36 8.85
C VAL A 260 15.49 -5.70 8.18
N SER A 261 16.42 -6.65 8.28
CA SER A 261 16.16 -8.04 7.88
C SER A 261 16.22 -8.95 9.10
N LEU A 262 15.27 -9.88 9.18
CA LEU A 262 15.17 -10.84 10.26
C LEU A 262 15.01 -12.23 9.66
N THR A 263 15.96 -13.11 9.94
CA THR A 263 15.84 -14.54 9.63
C THR A 263 15.59 -15.32 10.91
N VAL A 264 14.52 -16.12 10.93
CA VAL A 264 14.23 -17.07 11.99
C VAL A 264 14.94 -18.38 11.68
N LEU A 265 15.75 -18.85 12.61
CA LEU A 265 16.59 -20.05 12.50
C LEU A 265 16.14 -21.10 13.54
N PRO A 266 16.33 -22.40 13.30
CA PRO A 266 16.15 -23.41 14.35
C PRO A 266 17.19 -23.24 15.47
N ALA A 267 16.82 -23.58 16.71
CA ALA A 267 17.75 -23.64 17.84
C ALA A 267 17.38 -24.76 18.81
N ALA A 268 18.39 -25.35 19.46
CA ALA A 268 18.21 -26.46 20.41
C ALA A 268 17.72 -26.04 21.82
N GLY A 269 17.65 -24.74 22.11
CA GLY A 269 17.30 -24.20 23.43
C GLY A 269 15.79 -24.08 23.70
N ALA A 270 15.44 -23.59 24.90
CA ALA A 270 14.06 -23.49 25.41
C ALA A 270 13.08 -22.69 24.53
N GLY A 271 13.57 -21.88 23.59
CA GLY A 271 12.76 -21.16 22.61
C GLY A 271 12.58 -21.86 21.25
N GLY A 272 13.31 -22.93 20.97
CA GLY A 272 13.25 -23.69 19.72
C GLY A 272 13.71 -22.94 18.45
N VAL A 273 13.98 -21.64 18.55
CA VAL A 273 14.44 -20.77 17.46
C VAL A 273 15.49 -19.77 17.93
N ALA A 274 16.28 -19.27 16.98
CA ALA A 274 17.15 -18.12 17.12
C ALA A 274 16.89 -17.14 15.98
N PHE A 275 17.46 -15.94 16.09
CA PHE A 275 17.23 -14.85 15.15
C PHE A 275 18.55 -14.35 14.60
N LEU A 276 18.59 -14.10 13.30
CA LEU A 276 19.65 -13.34 12.66
C LEU A 276 19.07 -12.00 12.24
N LEU A 277 19.44 -10.94 12.95
CA LEU A 277 18.95 -9.58 12.74
C LEU A 277 20.02 -8.74 12.03
N ARG A 278 19.63 -7.99 11.01
CA ARG A 278 20.49 -7.02 10.32
C ARG A 278 19.78 -5.69 10.24
N GLU A 279 20.47 -4.62 10.55
CA GLU A 279 19.97 -3.24 10.44
C GLU A 279 20.81 -2.50 9.39
N GLY A 280 20.19 -2.03 8.31
CA GLY A 280 20.94 -1.40 7.23
C GLY A 280 21.98 -2.34 6.60
N GLU A 281 23.18 -1.79 6.42
CA GLU A 281 24.36 -2.47 5.86
C GLU A 281 25.24 -3.11 6.95
N ASP A 282 24.81 -3.11 8.21
CA ASP A 282 25.57 -3.68 9.31
C ASP A 282 25.68 -5.22 9.19
N GLU A 283 26.68 -5.80 9.83
CA GLU A 283 26.83 -7.26 9.89
C GLU A 283 25.65 -7.91 10.65
N PRO A 284 25.11 -9.04 10.17
CA PRO A 284 24.01 -9.71 10.84
C PRO A 284 24.39 -10.20 12.25
N GLN A 285 23.56 -9.84 13.23
CA GLN A 285 23.74 -10.21 14.63
C GLN A 285 22.84 -11.38 15.00
N ARG A 286 23.42 -12.39 15.66
CA ARG A 286 22.66 -13.50 16.20
C ARG A 286 22.06 -13.12 17.56
N ILE A 287 20.77 -13.37 17.72
CA ILE A 287 20.02 -13.16 18.96
C ILE A 287 19.29 -14.46 19.29
N ASP A 288 19.57 -15.06 20.45
CA ASP A 288 18.97 -16.34 20.84
C ASP A 288 17.71 -16.18 21.72
N ALA A 289 17.43 -14.97 22.22
CA ALA A 289 16.29 -14.68 23.08
C ALA A 289 15.31 -13.70 22.43
N PHE A 290 14.02 -14.07 22.40
CA PHE A 290 12.98 -13.23 21.80
C PHE A 290 12.84 -11.86 22.47
N GLY A 291 12.98 -11.80 23.79
CA GLY A 291 12.90 -10.54 24.54
C GLY A 291 13.97 -9.52 24.12
N ASP A 292 15.16 -9.99 23.78
CA ASP A 292 16.26 -9.12 23.35
C ASP A 292 16.09 -8.68 21.88
N LEU A 293 15.52 -9.54 21.04
CA LEU A 293 15.07 -9.14 19.70
C LEU A 293 14.05 -8.00 19.77
N LEU A 294 13.04 -8.13 20.64
CA LEU A 294 12.01 -7.10 20.82
C LEU A 294 12.61 -5.78 21.30
N LYS A 295 13.47 -5.82 22.33
CA LYS A 295 14.15 -4.61 22.82
C LYS A 295 14.92 -3.92 21.69
N ARG A 296 15.66 -4.69 20.88
CA ARG A 296 16.46 -4.15 19.78
C ARG A 296 15.59 -3.49 18.71
N LEU A 297 14.51 -4.15 18.29
CA LEU A 297 13.57 -3.57 17.32
C LEU A 297 12.91 -2.29 17.86
N MET A 298 12.54 -2.27 19.14
CA MET A 298 11.91 -1.10 19.76
C MET A 298 12.88 0.07 19.97
N THR A 299 14.18 -0.19 20.17
CA THR A 299 15.19 0.89 20.16
C THR A 299 15.16 1.67 18.85
N VAL A 300 15.01 1.01 17.69
CA VAL A 300 14.92 1.70 16.40
C VAL A 300 13.66 2.57 16.30
N VAL A 301 12.54 2.10 16.86
CA VAL A 301 11.28 2.84 16.93
C VAL A 301 11.40 4.06 17.85
N ASP A 302 12.01 3.89 19.03
CA ASP A 302 12.21 4.94 20.03
C ASP A 302 13.13 6.06 19.51
N GLU A 303 14.06 5.75 18.61
CA GLU A 303 14.86 6.72 17.83
C GLU A 303 14.04 7.47 16.76
N GLN A 304 12.72 7.33 16.77
CA GLN A 304 11.79 7.85 15.76
C GLN A 304 12.15 7.37 14.36
N GLY A 305 12.70 6.15 14.25
CA GLY A 305 12.87 5.45 12.99
C GLY A 305 11.61 4.68 12.62
N ASP A 306 11.49 4.37 11.33
CA ASP A 306 10.49 3.50 10.76
C ASP A 306 11.19 2.18 10.34
N PRO A 307 11.20 1.13 11.19
CA PRO A 307 11.84 -0.14 10.86
C PRO A 307 11.04 -0.88 9.78
N MET A 308 11.60 -0.97 8.58
CA MET A 308 11.04 -1.72 7.46
C MET A 308 11.58 -3.14 7.48
N LEU A 309 10.83 -4.04 8.12
CA LEU A 309 11.24 -5.39 8.47
C LEU A 309 10.93 -6.38 7.35
N THR A 310 11.98 -6.93 6.72
CA THR A 310 11.90 -8.10 5.84
C THR A 310 12.07 -9.37 6.67
N LEU A 311 11.05 -10.23 6.69
CA LEU A 311 11.09 -11.50 7.43
C LEU A 311 11.39 -12.68 6.51
N SER A 312 12.33 -13.53 6.92
CA SER A 312 12.58 -14.86 6.36
C SER A 312 12.45 -15.92 7.46
N ILE A 313 11.86 -17.07 7.12
CA ILE A 313 11.83 -18.23 8.01
C ILE A 313 12.61 -19.34 7.34
N ASP A 314 13.62 -19.86 8.06
CA ASP A 314 14.41 -20.99 7.59
C ASP A 314 13.55 -22.26 7.48
N ASP A 315 13.77 -23.05 6.44
CA ASP A 315 12.99 -24.24 6.14
C ASP A 315 13.04 -25.30 7.25
N ALA A 316 14.08 -25.28 8.09
CA ALA A 316 14.24 -26.18 9.23
C ALA A 316 13.44 -25.76 10.47
N VAL A 317 12.86 -24.56 10.50
CA VAL A 317 12.05 -24.09 11.64
C VAL A 317 10.75 -24.88 11.74
N PRO A 318 10.38 -25.46 12.90
CA PRO A 318 9.09 -26.12 13.08
C PRO A 318 7.91 -25.15 12.89
N LEU A 319 6.83 -25.62 12.25
CA LEU A 319 5.66 -24.80 11.94
C LEU A 319 5.05 -24.13 13.20
N ALA A 320 4.96 -24.85 14.31
CA ALA A 320 4.48 -24.33 15.59
C ALA A 320 5.29 -23.10 16.04
N ARG A 321 6.62 -23.14 15.89
CA ARG A 321 7.52 -22.05 16.29
C ARG A 321 7.45 -20.88 15.32
N ALA A 322 7.35 -21.14 14.01
CA ALA A 322 7.10 -20.10 13.02
C ALA A 322 5.81 -19.31 13.34
N ARG A 323 4.74 -20.02 13.73
CA ARG A 323 3.47 -19.40 14.15
C ARG A 323 3.62 -18.55 15.40
N GLU A 324 4.34 -19.03 16.42
CA GLU A 324 4.59 -18.26 17.65
C GLU A 324 5.34 -16.96 17.37
N VAL A 325 6.41 -17.01 16.57
CA VAL A 325 7.15 -15.81 16.15
C VAL A 325 6.23 -14.84 15.41
N CYS A 326 5.47 -15.32 14.43
CA CYS A 326 4.54 -14.48 13.66
C CYS A 326 3.48 -13.82 14.55
N LYS A 327 2.95 -14.53 15.57
CA LYS A 327 1.99 -13.97 16.55
C LYS A 327 2.60 -12.81 17.33
N VAL A 328 3.88 -12.88 17.69
CA VAL A 328 4.51 -11.78 18.42
C VAL A 328 4.82 -10.62 17.48
N LEU A 329 5.29 -10.88 16.26
CA LEU A 329 5.49 -9.83 15.25
C LEU A 329 4.18 -9.08 14.95
N GLN A 330 3.04 -9.78 14.89
CA GLN A 330 1.73 -9.15 14.73
C GLN A 330 1.42 -8.12 15.83
N LYS A 331 1.89 -8.35 17.06
CA LYS A 331 1.62 -7.45 18.20
C LYS A 331 2.48 -6.18 18.19
N ILE A 332 3.63 -6.22 17.51
CA ILE A 332 4.53 -5.07 17.39
C ILE A 332 4.48 -4.43 16.01
N GLU A 333 3.74 -5.01 15.06
CA GLU A 333 3.44 -4.35 13.79
C GLU A 333 2.52 -3.15 14.05
N GLY A 334 2.93 -1.95 13.65
CA GLY A 334 2.12 -0.76 13.91
C GLY A 334 2.82 0.56 13.58
N GLU A 335 2.07 1.66 13.74
CA GLU A 335 2.59 3.02 13.50
C GLU A 335 3.75 3.35 14.46
N ASN A 336 3.64 2.90 15.72
CA ASN A 336 4.67 3.00 16.75
C ASN A 336 5.41 1.67 16.93
N GLY A 337 5.67 0.98 15.82
CA GLY A 337 6.21 -0.38 15.83
C GLY A 337 7.01 -0.67 14.57
N VAL A 338 7.19 -1.95 14.28
CA VAL A 338 7.83 -2.38 13.03
C VAL A 338 6.81 -2.38 11.89
N ARG A 339 7.29 -2.23 10.66
CA ARG A 339 6.47 -2.29 9.45
C ARG A 339 6.95 -3.44 8.59
N LEU A 340 6.07 -4.42 8.36
CA LEU A 340 6.46 -5.62 7.63
C LEU A 340 6.47 -5.34 6.13
N GLU A 341 7.62 -5.60 5.51
CA GLU A 341 7.80 -5.57 4.08
C GLU A 341 7.27 -6.86 3.43
N PRO A 342 7.06 -6.87 2.10
CA PRO A 342 6.77 -8.08 1.35
C PRO A 342 7.73 -9.22 1.66
N PRO A 343 7.26 -10.48 1.58
CA PRO A 343 8.13 -11.62 1.76
C PRO A 343 9.18 -11.67 0.64
N PRO A 344 10.40 -12.14 0.93
CA PRO A 344 11.37 -12.47 -0.11
C PRO A 344 10.85 -13.51 -1.11
N ALA A 345 11.49 -13.59 -2.28
CA ALA A 345 11.14 -14.59 -3.28
C ALA A 345 11.14 -16.02 -2.70
N GLY A 346 10.08 -16.78 -2.97
CA GLY A 346 9.92 -18.15 -2.46
C GLY A 346 9.49 -18.27 -0.99
N GLN A 347 9.23 -17.14 -0.30
CA GLN A 347 8.65 -17.08 1.03
C GLN A 347 7.18 -16.63 0.95
N VAL A 348 6.44 -16.81 2.04
CA VAL A 348 5.05 -16.33 2.18
C VAL A 348 5.00 -15.18 3.18
N PHE A 349 4.02 -14.29 3.05
CA PHE A 349 3.86 -13.20 4.01
C PHE A 349 3.55 -13.74 5.41
N TYR A 350 4.03 -13.07 6.45
CA TYR A 350 4.02 -13.64 7.81
C TYR A 350 2.60 -13.93 8.34
N LYS A 351 1.59 -13.16 7.92
CA LYS A 351 0.17 -13.41 8.27
C LYS A 351 -0.38 -14.73 7.68
N SER A 352 0.32 -15.33 6.72
CA SER A 352 0.01 -16.68 6.22
C SER A 352 0.05 -17.72 7.34
N PHE A 353 0.89 -17.51 8.36
CA PHE A 353 0.98 -18.39 9.55
C PHE A 353 -0.09 -18.09 10.60
N LEU A 354 -0.94 -17.07 10.39
CA LEU A 354 -1.97 -16.61 11.32
C LEU A 354 -3.36 -16.61 10.68
N PRO A 355 -3.80 -17.71 10.04
CA PRO A 355 -5.14 -17.75 9.47
C PRO A 355 -6.22 -17.74 10.56
N ASP A 356 -7.43 -17.32 10.19
CA ASP A 356 -8.59 -17.49 11.05
C ASP A 356 -8.90 -18.99 11.20
N GLU A 357 -8.89 -19.49 12.44
CA GLU A 357 -9.11 -20.91 12.74
C GLU A 357 -10.53 -21.37 12.35
N GLN A 358 -11.51 -20.46 12.24
CA GLN A 358 -12.84 -20.80 11.75
C GLN A 358 -12.81 -21.28 10.30
N TRP A 359 -11.84 -20.84 9.50
CA TRP A 359 -11.68 -21.27 8.11
C TRP A 359 -11.20 -22.71 7.97
N ARG A 360 -10.92 -23.43 9.04
CA ARG A 360 -10.80 -24.90 8.96
C ARG A 360 -12.12 -25.53 8.51
N GLU A 361 -13.22 -25.00 9.02
CA GLU A 361 -14.57 -25.44 8.69
C GLU A 361 -15.00 -24.84 7.35
N ARG A 362 -15.09 -25.68 6.31
CA ARG A 362 -15.46 -25.26 4.94
C ARG A 362 -16.71 -24.36 4.89
N PRO A 363 -17.82 -24.63 5.62
CA PRO A 363 -19.01 -23.78 5.59
C PRO A 363 -18.82 -22.40 6.23
N ARG A 364 -17.79 -22.21 7.07
CA ARG A 364 -17.49 -20.90 7.70
C ARG A 364 -16.58 -20.02 6.84
N ARG A 365 -16.16 -20.49 5.67
CA ARG A 365 -15.35 -19.70 4.75
C ARG A 365 -16.24 -18.88 3.84
N LEU A 366 -15.81 -17.65 3.54
CA LEU A 366 -16.45 -16.82 2.53
C LEU A 366 -16.27 -17.37 1.11
N THR A 367 -15.21 -18.13 0.86
CA THR A 367 -14.89 -18.72 -0.44
C THR A 367 -14.24 -20.09 -0.27
N GLN A 368 -14.19 -20.88 -1.35
CA GLN A 368 -13.64 -22.23 -1.32
C GLN A 368 -12.35 -22.39 -2.16
N PRO A 369 -11.20 -21.93 -1.65
CA PRO A 369 -9.91 -22.11 -2.30
C PRO A 369 -9.43 -23.56 -2.31
N TRP A 370 -8.35 -23.83 -3.04
CA TRP A 370 -7.65 -25.12 -2.98
C TRP A 370 -7.10 -25.38 -1.58
N GLU A 371 -7.16 -26.64 -1.15
CA GLU A 371 -6.49 -27.11 0.05
C GLU A 371 -5.31 -28.02 -0.33
N LEU A 372 -4.14 -27.81 0.27
CA LEU A 372 -3.01 -28.72 0.25
C LEU A 372 -2.86 -29.35 1.63
N HIS A 373 -3.00 -30.66 1.71
CA HIS A 373 -2.84 -31.44 2.93
C HIS A 373 -1.52 -32.20 2.88
N ILE A 374 -0.72 -32.04 3.93
CA ILE A 374 0.58 -32.68 4.11
C ILE A 374 0.50 -33.62 5.31
N GLY A 375 0.76 -34.90 5.08
CA GLY A 375 0.86 -35.90 6.13
C GLY A 375 2.23 -35.90 6.82
N ARG A 376 2.34 -36.71 7.88
CA ARG A 376 3.62 -36.94 8.57
C ARG A 376 4.54 -37.81 7.71
N LEU A 377 5.85 -37.53 7.77
CA LEU A 377 6.83 -38.42 7.16
C LEU A 377 6.90 -39.71 7.99
N THR A 378 6.98 -40.85 7.33
CA THR A 378 7.26 -42.13 7.98
C THR A 378 8.64 -42.63 7.55
N PRO A 379 9.32 -43.47 8.35
CA PRO A 379 10.62 -44.04 7.96
C PRO A 379 10.61 -44.78 6.62
N THR A 380 9.43 -45.21 6.16
CA THR A 380 9.23 -45.97 4.93
C THR A 380 8.99 -45.10 3.70
N ASN A 381 8.70 -43.81 3.86
CA ASN A 381 8.30 -42.93 2.77
C ASN A 381 9.29 -41.77 2.61
N ALA A 382 9.89 -41.65 1.43
CA ALA A 382 10.79 -40.53 1.11
C ALA A 382 10.03 -39.19 0.95
N VAL A 383 8.72 -39.24 0.68
CA VAL A 383 7.83 -38.08 0.52
C VAL A 383 6.66 -38.27 1.48
N PRO A 384 6.22 -37.23 2.23
CA PRO A 384 5.03 -37.36 3.06
C PRO A 384 3.80 -37.66 2.19
N PRO A 385 2.73 -38.26 2.74
CA PRO A 385 1.45 -38.30 2.05
C PRO A 385 1.01 -36.88 1.64
N LEU A 386 0.71 -36.67 0.37
CA LEU A 386 0.29 -35.37 -0.18
C LEU A 386 -1.07 -35.50 -0.84
N ARG A 387 -1.93 -34.51 -0.61
CA ARG A 387 -3.26 -34.45 -1.21
C ARG A 387 -3.66 -33.00 -1.49
N LEU A 388 -4.08 -32.73 -2.72
CA LEU A 388 -4.85 -31.53 -3.03
C LEU A 388 -6.35 -31.82 -2.89
N VAL A 389 -7.11 -30.85 -2.42
CA VAL A 389 -8.56 -30.91 -2.35
C VAL A 389 -9.15 -29.70 -3.03
N LYS A 390 -10.05 -29.94 -4.00
CA LYS A 390 -10.92 -28.93 -4.58
C LYS A 390 -12.29 -29.05 -3.97
N ILE A 391 -12.85 -27.95 -3.49
CA ILE A 391 -14.23 -27.95 -3.00
C ILE A 391 -15.13 -27.50 -4.16
N LEU A 392 -16.12 -28.32 -4.48
CA LEU A 392 -17.12 -28.02 -5.49
C LEU A 392 -18.34 -27.42 -4.79
N GLU A 393 -18.83 -26.30 -5.31
CA GLU A 393 -20.05 -25.64 -4.84
C GLU A 393 -21.22 -26.01 -5.75
N ASP A 394 -22.28 -26.57 -5.16
CA ASP A 394 -23.52 -26.86 -5.85
C ASP A 394 -24.62 -25.88 -5.39
N TRP A 395 -25.03 -25.01 -6.31
CA TRP A 395 -26.06 -23.98 -6.15
C TRP A 395 -27.40 -24.40 -6.80
N SER A 396 -27.61 -25.70 -7.04
CA SER A 396 -28.80 -26.18 -7.75
C SER A 396 -30.11 -26.08 -6.95
N ASP A 397 -30.06 -25.92 -5.63
CA ASP A 397 -31.25 -25.65 -4.81
C ASP A 397 -31.53 -24.14 -4.76
N PRO A 398 -32.61 -23.65 -5.41
CA PRO A 398 -32.94 -22.23 -5.44
C PRO A 398 -33.42 -21.68 -4.08
N ASN A 399 -33.73 -22.55 -3.11
CA ASN A 399 -34.16 -22.15 -1.77
C ASN A 399 -33.01 -22.17 -0.75
N ALA A 400 -31.84 -22.66 -1.13
CA ALA A 400 -30.69 -22.71 -0.24
C ALA A 400 -29.98 -21.34 -0.22
N MET A 401 -29.71 -20.84 0.99
CA MET A 401 -28.90 -19.63 1.18
C MET A 401 -27.40 -19.91 1.01
N ASP A 402 -26.99 -21.16 1.22
CA ASP A 402 -25.60 -21.62 1.14
C ASP A 402 -25.48 -22.80 0.15
N PRO A 403 -24.36 -22.92 -0.58
CA PRO A 403 -24.16 -24.01 -1.52
C PRO A 403 -23.90 -25.32 -0.79
N ARG A 404 -24.28 -26.43 -1.42
CA ARG A 404 -23.81 -27.73 -0.96
C ARG A 404 -22.34 -27.90 -1.35
N LEU A 405 -21.48 -28.03 -0.34
CA LEU A 405 -20.04 -28.19 -0.52
C LEU A 405 -19.66 -29.67 -0.67
N THR A 406 -19.02 -30.03 -1.80
CA THR A 406 -18.51 -31.38 -2.05
C THR A 406 -17.00 -31.36 -2.25
N PRO A 407 -16.20 -31.90 -1.32
CA PRO A 407 -14.75 -32.02 -1.51
C PRO A 407 -14.42 -33.09 -2.54
N ARG A 408 -13.43 -32.80 -3.38
CA ARG A 408 -12.83 -33.73 -4.33
C ARG A 408 -11.33 -33.82 -4.10
N ASP A 409 -10.89 -35.03 -3.78
CA ASP A 409 -9.51 -35.34 -3.43
C ASP A 409 -8.67 -35.68 -4.67
N TYR A 410 -7.43 -35.19 -4.69
CA TYR A 410 -6.41 -35.45 -5.68
C TYR A 410 -5.12 -35.88 -4.96
N PRO A 411 -4.92 -37.20 -4.74
CA PRO A 411 -3.67 -37.72 -4.18
C PRO A 411 -2.49 -37.39 -5.09
N LEU A 412 -1.35 -37.03 -4.50
CA LEU A 412 -0.14 -36.66 -5.23
C LEU A 412 1.01 -37.61 -4.89
N ARG A 413 1.83 -37.93 -5.89
CA ARG A 413 3.07 -38.72 -5.71
C ARG A 413 4.24 -37.87 -5.23
N GLY A 414 4.17 -36.57 -5.47
CA GLY A 414 5.19 -35.61 -5.06
C GLY A 414 4.77 -34.18 -5.36
N TYR A 415 5.52 -33.22 -4.80
CA TYR A 415 5.21 -31.80 -4.94
C TYR A 415 5.16 -31.33 -6.40
N GLY A 416 6.02 -31.89 -7.27
CA GLY A 416 6.07 -31.58 -8.70
C GLY A 416 4.75 -31.76 -9.47
N GLU A 417 3.82 -32.57 -8.94
CA GLU A 417 2.51 -32.79 -9.58
C GLU A 417 1.50 -31.68 -9.29
N ILE A 418 1.74 -30.83 -8.27
CA ILE A 418 0.81 -29.78 -7.81
C ILE A 418 0.38 -28.86 -8.95
N PRO A 419 1.28 -28.19 -9.70
CA PRO A 419 0.86 -27.20 -10.71
C PRO A 419 0.02 -27.85 -11.81
N SER A 420 0.45 -29.02 -12.30
CA SER A 420 -0.25 -29.73 -13.38
C SER A 420 -1.63 -30.24 -12.95
N THR A 421 -1.80 -30.59 -11.68
CA THR A 421 -3.08 -31.05 -11.12
C THR A 421 -4.07 -29.90 -11.03
N ILE A 422 -3.62 -28.74 -10.52
CA ILE A 422 -4.46 -27.53 -10.45
C ILE A 422 -4.88 -27.07 -11.84
N GLU A 423 -3.95 -27.06 -12.80
CA GLU A 423 -4.26 -26.65 -14.18
C GLU A 423 -5.34 -27.55 -14.81
N LYS A 424 -5.17 -28.86 -14.71
CA LYS A 424 -6.11 -29.84 -15.29
C LYS A 424 -7.47 -29.82 -14.60
N ALA A 425 -7.50 -29.64 -13.28
CA ALA A 425 -8.74 -29.61 -12.51
C ALA A 425 -9.42 -28.22 -12.52
N GLY A 426 -8.77 -27.21 -13.09
CA GLY A 426 -9.21 -25.82 -13.14
C GLY A 426 -8.68 -25.01 -11.96
N ARG A 427 -8.02 -23.88 -12.28
CA ARG A 427 -7.24 -23.05 -11.35
C ARG A 427 -7.99 -22.63 -10.10
N GLY A 428 -9.26 -22.23 -10.21
CA GLY A 428 -10.01 -21.73 -9.06
C GLY A 428 -9.48 -20.36 -8.59
N LEU A 429 -9.63 -20.09 -7.30
CA LEU A 429 -9.19 -18.83 -6.69
C LEU A 429 -7.67 -18.81 -6.52
N PRO A 430 -7.01 -17.65 -6.63
CA PRO A 430 -5.56 -17.49 -6.45
C PRO A 430 -5.15 -17.54 -4.96
N VAL A 431 -5.72 -18.48 -4.21
CA VAL A 431 -5.56 -18.66 -2.76
C VAL A 431 -5.33 -20.14 -2.48
N LEU A 432 -4.40 -20.46 -1.58
CA LEU A 432 -4.08 -21.81 -1.14
C LEU A 432 -4.18 -21.94 0.38
N LEU A 433 -4.99 -22.88 0.87
CA LEU A 433 -4.99 -23.29 2.28
C LEU A 433 -4.05 -24.48 2.44
N VAL A 434 -3.14 -24.42 3.39
CA VAL A 434 -2.14 -25.46 3.66
C VAL A 434 -2.42 -26.04 5.05
N PHE A 435 -2.54 -27.36 5.14
CA PHE A 435 -2.71 -28.10 6.39
C PHE A 435 -1.49 -28.99 6.57
N ALA A 436 -0.68 -28.73 7.60
CA ALA A 436 0.59 -29.42 7.83
C ALA A 436 0.83 -29.70 9.33
N PRO A 437 1.57 -30.76 9.70
CA PRO A 437 1.86 -31.07 11.09
C PRO A 437 2.64 -29.95 11.78
N ALA A 438 2.26 -29.61 13.01
CA ALA A 438 2.78 -28.47 13.76
C ALA A 438 4.27 -28.63 14.14
N ASP A 439 4.71 -29.85 14.39
CA ASP A 439 6.06 -30.21 14.82
C ASP A 439 7.03 -30.41 13.64
N GLU A 440 6.52 -30.51 12.41
CA GLU A 440 7.36 -30.65 11.23
C GLU A 440 7.93 -29.30 10.77
N PRO A 441 9.11 -29.29 10.12
CA PRO A 441 9.70 -28.07 9.57
C PRO A 441 8.84 -27.43 8.48
N VAL A 442 8.83 -26.09 8.41
CA VAL A 442 8.07 -25.34 7.38
C VAL A 442 8.50 -25.69 5.95
N GLY A 443 9.77 -26.04 5.76
CA GLY A 443 10.31 -26.53 4.49
C GLY A 443 9.53 -27.72 3.94
N ARG A 444 8.89 -28.52 4.82
CA ARG A 444 8.10 -29.68 4.42
C ARG A 444 6.98 -29.32 3.45
N PHE A 445 6.21 -28.27 3.70
CA PHE A 445 5.14 -27.87 2.78
C PHE A 445 5.60 -26.77 1.81
N MET A 446 6.60 -25.97 2.19
CA MET A 446 7.07 -24.86 1.35
C MET A 446 7.64 -25.31 0.01
N VAL A 447 8.22 -26.52 -0.08
CA VAL A 447 8.63 -27.11 -1.37
C VAL A 447 7.48 -27.19 -2.37
N GLY A 448 6.26 -27.49 -1.91
CA GLY A 448 5.05 -27.49 -2.74
C GLY A 448 4.49 -26.10 -3.00
N VAL A 449 4.38 -25.30 -1.95
CA VAL A 449 3.84 -23.93 -2.04
C VAL A 449 4.63 -23.10 -3.06
N ARG A 450 5.96 -23.17 -3.03
CA ARG A 450 6.86 -22.44 -3.95
C ARG A 450 6.58 -22.73 -5.43
N GLN A 451 6.04 -23.89 -5.76
CA GLN A 451 5.75 -24.25 -7.17
C GLN A 451 4.51 -23.54 -7.72
N VAL A 452 3.68 -22.97 -6.84
CA VAL A 452 2.42 -22.34 -7.22
C VAL A 452 2.27 -20.91 -6.74
N LEU A 453 3.26 -20.33 -6.04
CA LEU A 453 3.19 -18.95 -5.53
C LEU A 453 2.84 -17.91 -6.60
N ASP A 454 3.31 -18.08 -7.84
CA ASP A 454 3.01 -17.15 -8.94
C ASP A 454 1.52 -17.17 -9.34
N THR A 455 0.83 -18.28 -9.09
CA THR A 455 -0.60 -18.47 -9.43
C THR A 455 -1.52 -18.40 -8.23
N HIS A 456 -1.02 -18.75 -7.04
CA HIS A 456 -1.72 -18.76 -5.75
C HIS A 456 -0.88 -18.01 -4.70
N PRO A 457 -0.69 -16.69 -4.85
CA PRO A 457 0.20 -15.90 -4.00
C PRO A 457 -0.32 -15.71 -2.57
N THR A 458 -1.63 -15.84 -2.36
CA THR A 458 -2.24 -15.75 -1.02
C THR A 458 -2.30 -17.13 -0.38
N VAL A 459 -1.51 -17.34 0.66
CA VAL A 459 -1.39 -18.65 1.34
C VAL A 459 -1.84 -18.51 2.80
N TYR A 460 -2.56 -19.51 3.30
CA TYR A 460 -2.96 -19.60 4.70
C TYR A 460 -2.56 -20.97 5.24
N ILE A 461 -1.85 -21.01 6.37
CA ILE A 461 -1.17 -22.20 6.87
C ILE A 461 -1.74 -22.56 8.24
N PHE A 462 -2.41 -23.72 8.28
CA PHE A 462 -2.97 -24.34 9.46
C PHE A 462 -2.00 -25.40 9.99
N ALA A 463 -1.66 -25.29 11.28
CA ALA A 463 -0.92 -26.31 11.98
C ALA A 463 -1.89 -27.41 12.46
N GLU A 464 -1.62 -28.64 12.06
CA GLU A 464 -2.31 -29.85 12.50
C GLU A 464 -1.55 -30.48 13.68
N PRO A 465 -2.26 -31.08 14.65
CA PRO A 465 -1.64 -31.72 15.80
C PRO A 465 -0.75 -32.93 15.47
#